data_AF-A0A920BJ00-F1
#
_entry.id   AF-A0A920BJ00-F1
#
_cell.length_a   1.000
_cell.length_b   1.000
_cell.length_c   1.000
_cell.angle_alpha   90.00
_cell.angle_beta   90.00
_cell.angle_gamma   90.00
#
_symmetry.space_group_name_H-M   'P 1'
#
loop_
_entity.id
_entity.type
_entity.pdbx_description
1 polymer ?
#
loop_
_entity_poly.entity_id
_entity_poly.type
_entity_poly.pdbx_seq_one_letter_code
_entity_poly.pdbx_strand_id
1 'polypeptide(L)' 'MRASYDAIRRGTACIVGVGRAEEMVEFSAFELFFMETLVGSYYGGTDVRSDFINCFDSINKDNLT' A
#
# COMPACT_ATOMS: atom_id res chain seq x y z
N MET A 1 -7.61 8.46 -4.53
CA MET A 1 -6.28 8.13 -5.06
C MET A 1 -5.48 9.38 -5.41
N ARG A 2 -6.00 10.30 -6.23
CA ARG A 2 -5.29 11.54 -6.62
C ARG A 2 -4.95 12.47 -5.44
N ALA A 3 -5.92 12.77 -4.58
CA ALA A 3 -5.69 13.58 -3.38
C ALA A 3 -4.60 13.02 -2.46
N SER A 4 -4.48 11.69 -2.38
CA SER A 4 -3.44 11.03 -1.59
C SER A 4 -2.07 11.15 -2.25
N TYR A 5 -1.98 11.14 -3.59
CA TYR A 5 -0.75 11.33 -4.35
C TYR A 5 -0.26 12.79 -4.30
N ASP A 6 -1.17 13.76 -4.37
CA ASP A 6 -0.84 15.19 -4.31
C ASP A 6 -0.40 15.66 -2.91
N ALA A 7 -0.80 14.93 -1.86
CA ALA A 7 -0.44 15.24 -0.47
C ALA A 7 1.00 14.84 -0.10
N ILE A 8 1.68 14.08 -0.97
CA ILE A 8 3.01 13.52 -0.71
C ILE A 8 4.06 14.48 -1.24
N ARG A 9 5.22 14.51 -0.58
CA ARG A 9 6.36 15.33 -1.00
C ARG A 9 7.62 14.49 -1.00
N ARG A 10 8.10 14.13 -2.18
CA ARG A 10 9.27 13.31 -2.51
C ARG A 10 9.31 11.99 -1.72
N GLY A 11 8.19 11.28 -1.70
CA GLY A 11 7.98 10.02 -1.00
C GLY A 11 7.23 8.99 -1.85
N THR A 12 6.58 8.04 -1.16
CA THR A 12 5.92 6.89 -1.78
C THR A 12 4.44 6.83 -1.42
N ALA A 13 3.58 6.79 -2.44
CA ALA A 13 2.15 6.55 -2.30
C ALA A 13 1.86 5.05 -2.43
N CYS A 14 1.19 4.46 -1.43
CA CYS A 14 0.77 3.07 -1.49
C CYS A 14 -0.74 2.98 -1.76
N ILE A 15 -1.12 2.30 -2.84
CA ILE A 15 -2.52 1.96 -3.16
C ILE A 15 -2.85 0.63 -2.48
N VAL A 16 -3.78 0.65 -1.52
CA VAL A 16 -4.24 -0.54 -0.75
C VAL A 16 -5.68 -0.97 -1.09
N GLY A 17 -6.45 -0.14 -1.79
CA GLY A 17 -7.83 -0.42 -2.21
C GLY A 17 -7.99 -0.17 -3.70
N VAL A 18 -8.72 -1.04 -4.39
CA VAL A 18 -8.94 -0.96 -5.84
C VAL A 18 -10.37 -0.49 -6.13
N GLY A 19 -10.51 0.45 -7.07
CA GLY A 19 -11.80 0.91 -7.59
C GLY A 19 -12.46 -0.12 -8.51
N ARG A 20 -13.34 0.33 -9.40
CA ARG A 20 -13.92 -0.56 -10.42
C ARG A 20 -12.82 -1.05 -11.38
N ALA A 21 -13.00 -2.23 -11.96
CA ALA A 21 -11.99 -2.85 -12.84
C ALA A 21 -11.59 -1.98 -14.06
N GLU A 22 -12.51 -1.15 -14.53
CA GLU A 22 -12.31 -0.24 -15.69
C GLU A 22 -11.89 1.18 -15.27
N GLU A 23 -11.82 1.45 -13.97
CA GLU A 23 -11.50 2.77 -13.46
C GLU A 23 -10.00 3.04 -13.61
N MET A 24 -9.67 4.04 -14.43
CA MET A 24 -8.30 4.45 -14.69
C MET A 24 -7.94 5.68 -13.87
N VAL A 25 -6.73 5.69 -13.33
CA VAL A 25 -6.14 6.87 -12.70
C VAL A 25 -5.04 7.40 -13.62
N GLU A 26 -5.20 8.64 -14.06
CA GLU A 26 -4.27 9.29 -15.00
C GLU A 26 -3.16 10.02 -14.25
N PHE A 27 -1.92 9.77 -14.67
CA PHE A 27 -0.71 10.45 -14.18
C PHE A 27 0.15 10.86 -15.37
N SER A 28 0.82 12.00 -15.26
CA SER A 28 1.81 12.39 -16.26
C SER A 28 3.10 11.60 -16.05
N ALA A 29 3.84 11.34 -17.15
CA ALA A 29 5.14 10.67 -17.06
C ALA A 29 6.14 11.46 -16.19
N PHE A 30 6.00 12.79 -16.11
CA PHE A 30 6.84 13.64 -15.28
C PHE A 30 6.58 13.43 -13.79
N GLU A 31 5.31 13.31 -13.39
CA GLU A 31 4.94 13.03 -11.99
C GLU A 31 5.51 11.68 -11.53
N LEU A 32 5.36 10.64 -12.36
CA LEU A 32 5.87 9.30 -12.06
C LEU A 32 7.40 9.21 -12.05
N PHE A 33 8.08 10.00 -12.89
CA PHE A 33 9.53 9.93 -13.03
C PHE A 33 10.28 10.81 -12.03
N PHE A 34 9.77 12.02 -11.76
CA PHE A 34 10.54 13.04 -11.04
C PHE A 34 9.98 13.40 -9.66
N MET A 35 8.69 13.13 -9.40
CA MET A 35 8.04 13.56 -8.17
C MET A 35 7.94 12.43 -7.14
N GLU A 36 6.94 11.56 -7.28
CA GLU A 36 6.53 10.64 -6.24
C GLU A 36 6.44 9.21 -6.79
N THR A 37 6.86 8.23 -5.97
CA THR A 37 6.75 6.82 -6.34
C THR A 37 5.36 6.29 -6.02
N LEU A 38 4.72 5.63 -6.98
CA LEU A 38 3.42 4.98 -6.80
C LEU A 38 3.61 3.47 -6.73
N VAL A 39 3.16 2.84 -5.64
CA VAL A 39 3.22 1.39 -5.44
C VAL A 39 1.84 0.84 -5.12
N GLY A 40 1.57 -0.38 -5.59
CA GLY A 40 0.39 -1.14 -5.19
C GLY A 40 0.74 -2.13 -4.08
N SER A 41 -0.13 -2.27 -3.09
CA SER A 41 -0.04 -3.32 -2.08
C SER A 41 -1.29 -4.18 -2.13
N TYR A 42 -1.06 -5.48 -2.35
CA TYR A 42 -2.08 -6.50 -2.32
C TYR A 42 -1.89 -7.35 -1.06
N TYR A 43 -2.96 -7.53 -0.28
CA TYR A 43 -2.90 -8.17 1.05
C TYR A 43 -1.84 -7.57 1.99
N GLY A 44 -1.47 -6.29 1.85
CA GLY A 44 -0.43 -5.68 2.67
C GLY A 44 1.01 -6.06 2.29
N GLY A 45 1.21 -6.78 1.17
CA GLY A 45 2.52 -7.34 0.78
C GLY A 45 2.87 -8.64 1.53
N THR A 46 1.87 -9.25 2.14
CA THR A 46 1.99 -10.35 3.10
C THR A 46 1.71 -11.69 2.41
N ASP A 47 2.48 -12.73 2.76
CA ASP A 47 2.11 -14.10 2.39
C ASP A 47 1.06 -14.62 3.37
N VAL A 48 -0.17 -14.77 2.87
CA VAL A 48 -1.35 -15.15 3.66
C VAL A 48 -1.14 -16.43 4.47
N ARG A 49 -0.32 -17.37 3.99
CA ARG A 49 -0.12 -18.66 4.69
C ARG A 49 0.85 -18.55 5.85
N SER A 50 1.92 -17.81 5.67
CA SER A 50 3.04 -17.77 6.61
C SER A 50 2.84 -16.67 7.65
N ASP A 51 2.42 -15.49 7.20
CA ASP A 51 2.41 -14.30 8.03
C ASP A 51 1.18 -14.19 8.93
N PHE A 52 0.06 -14.82 8.56
CA PHE A 52 -1.12 -14.88 9.45
C PHE A 52 -0.82 -15.67 10.72
N ILE A 53 -0.04 -16.75 10.62
CA ILE A 53 0.38 -17.56 11.77
C ILE A 53 1.31 -16.73 12.64
N ASN A 54 2.31 -16.07 12.03
CA ASN A 54 3.27 -15.23 12.76
C ASN A 54 2.60 -14.03 13.46
N CYS A 55 1.61 -13.39 12.82
CA CYS A 55 0.84 -12.30 13.41
C CYS A 55 0.04 -12.78 14.63
N PHE A 56 -0.61 -13.95 14.53
CA PHE A 56 -1.35 -14.54 15.63
C PHE A 56 -0.44 -14.91 16.82
N ASP A 57 0.74 -15.46 16.54
CA ASP A 57 1.74 -15.79 17.56
C ASP A 57 2.29 -14.54 18.26
N SER A 58 2.46 -13.43 17.55
CA SER A 58 2.86 -12.14 18.14
C SER A 58 1.80 -11.59 19.08
N ILE A 59 0.52 -11.60 18.66
CA ILE A 59 -0.60 -11.12 19.49
C ILE A 59 -0.69 -11.91 20.80
N ASN A 60 -0.46 -13.22 20.76
CA ASN A 60 -0.51 -14.05 21.97
C ASN A 60 0.68 -13.79 22.92
N LYS A 61 1.87 -13.45 22.40
CA LYS A 61 3.02 -13.07 23.23
C LYS A 61 2.80 -11.74 23.95
N ASP A 62 2.17 -10.77 23.28
CA ASP A 62 1.94 -9.44 23.84
C ASP A 62 0.83 -9.42 24.91
N ASN A 63 -0.05 -10.43 24.93
CA ASN A 63 -1.10 -10.61 25.95
C ASN A 63 -0.65 -11.41 27.19
N LEU A 64 0.62 -11.83 27.26
CA LEU A 64 1.20 -12.60 28.38
C LEU A 64 2.18 -11.76 29.25
N THR A 65 2.27 -10.45 29.00
CA THR A 65 3.01 -9.46 29.82
C THR A 65 2.06 -8.45 30.45
#